data_AF-A0A6L8KZR4-F1
#
_entry.id   AF-A0A6L8KZR4-F1
#
_cell.length_a   1.000
_cell.length_b   1.000
_cell.length_c   1.000
_cell.angle_alpha   90.00
_cell.angle_beta   90.00
_cell.angle_gamma   90.00
#
_symmetry.space_group_name_H-M   'P 1'
#
loop_
_entity.id
_entity.type
_entity.pdbx_description
1 polymer ?
#
loop_
_entity_poly.entity_id
_entity_poly.type
_entity_poly.pdbx_seq_one_letter_code
_entity_poly.pdbx_strand_id
1 'polypeptide(L)'
;MDAARLYAIAAFVAGLIITLFLAAYLTPRSWWRRPNARALLIMVVGAWGFGSLILYATHGPAAATNIASPAPAPPPIINAAANAAPADDAPTAGQAFHVHRDLNLRAAPGVHSARVATVQAGALVTPTGVHDGDWWQIKTTINGREASGWASSLWLRRSGE
;
A
#
# COMPACT_ATOMS: atom_id res chain seq x y z
N MET A 1 19.18 -10.89 -8.67
CA MET A 1 17.86 -10.44 -9.17
C MET A 1 16.84 -10.90 -8.15
N ASP A 2 16.12 -9.99 -7.52
CA ASP A 2 15.21 -10.30 -6.42
C ASP A 2 14.04 -11.19 -6.88
N ALA A 3 13.62 -12.14 -6.04
CA ALA A 3 12.53 -13.07 -6.34
C ALA A 3 11.23 -12.34 -6.73
N ALA A 4 10.92 -11.23 -6.04
CA ALA A 4 9.79 -10.37 -6.37
C ALA A 4 9.86 -9.80 -7.79
N ARG A 5 11.07 -9.45 -8.26
CA ARG A 5 11.29 -8.93 -9.61
C ARG A 5 11.11 -10.02 -10.66
N LEU A 6 11.54 -11.25 -10.35
CA LEU A 6 11.32 -12.43 -11.22
C LEU A 6 9.83 -12.76 -11.36
N TYR A 7 9.06 -12.72 -10.27
CA TYR A 7 7.61 -12.94 -10.31
C TYR A 7 6.87 -11.86 -11.09
N ALA A 8 7.25 -10.60 -10.92
CA ALA A 8 6.68 -9.51 -11.71
C ALA A 8 6.94 -9.70 -13.21
N ILE A 9 8.18 -10.02 -13.60
CA ILE A 9 8.54 -10.29 -15.00
C ILE A 9 7.73 -11.48 -15.54
N ALA A 10 7.65 -12.58 -14.78
CA ALA A 10 6.89 -13.76 -15.18
C ALA A 10 5.39 -13.46 -15.37
N ALA A 11 4.79 -12.64 -14.51
CA ALA A 11 3.39 -12.23 -14.64
C ALA A 11 3.13 -11.41 -15.91
N PHE A 12 4.01 -10.46 -16.25
CA PHE A 12 3.88 -9.69 -17.50
C PHE A 12 4.09 -10.55 -18.74
N VAL A 13 5.02 -11.51 -18.71
CA VAL A 13 5.23 -12.47 -19.80
C VAL A 13 3.99 -13.36 -19.99
N ALA A 14 3.41 -13.88 -18.90
CA ALA A 14 2.19 -14.67 -18.95
C ALA A 14 1.00 -13.85 -19.49
N GLY A 15 0.83 -12.61 -19.02
CA GLY A 15 -0.20 -11.69 -19.52
C GLY A 15 -0.05 -11.38 -21.02
N LEU A 16 1.18 -11.22 -21.50
CA LEU A 16 1.47 -11.03 -22.92
C LEU A 16 1.10 -12.28 -23.74
N ILE A 17 1.45 -13.49 -23.28
CA ILE A 17 1.10 -14.75 -23.97
C ILE A 17 -0.42 -14.92 -24.06
N ILE A 18 -1.16 -14.67 -22.98
CA ILE A 18 -2.62 -14.74 -22.97
C ILE A 18 -3.22 -13.74 -23.96
N THR A 19 -2.71 -12.50 -23.95
CA THR A 19 -3.15 -11.44 -24.88
C THR A 19 -2.91 -11.86 -26.33
N LEU A 20 -1.74 -12.41 -26.64
CA LEU A 20 -1.39 -12.90 -27.98
C LEU A 20 -2.32 -14.02 -28.43
N PHE A 21 -2.60 -14.98 -27.55
CA PHE A 21 -3.45 -16.12 -27.86
C PHE A 21 -4.90 -15.68 -28.13
N LEU A 22 -5.44 -14.83 -27.26
CA LEU A 22 -6.79 -14.29 -27.41
C LEU A 22 -6.91 -13.44 -28.67
N ALA A 23 -5.92 -12.59 -28.94
CA ALA A 23 -5.93 -11.74 -30.13
C ALA A 23 -5.77 -12.56 -31.41
N ALA A 24 -4.99 -13.64 -31.41
CA ALA A 24 -4.89 -14.57 -32.53
C ALA A 24 -6.18 -15.37 -32.78
N TYR A 25 -6.97 -15.63 -31.74
CA TYR A 25 -8.23 -16.37 -31.85
C TYR A 25 -9.40 -15.46 -32.28
N LEU A 26 -9.42 -14.21 -31.81
CA LEU A 26 -10.51 -13.25 -32.06
C LEU A 26 -10.31 -12.38 -33.31
N THR A 27 -9.10 -12.31 -33.88
CA THR A 27 -8.84 -11.45 -35.05
C THR A 27 -8.31 -12.25 -36.25
N PRO A 28 -8.74 -11.95 -37.49
CA PRO A 28 -8.29 -12.67 -38.68
C PRO A 28 -6.77 -12.54 -38.90
N ARG A 29 -6.11 -13.59 -39.40
CA ARG A 29 -4.66 -13.58 -39.66
C ARG A 29 -4.19 -12.46 -40.61
N SER A 30 -5.06 -11.91 -41.45
CA SER A 30 -4.77 -10.76 -42.32
C SER A 30 -4.59 -9.44 -41.55
N TRP A 31 -5.17 -9.31 -40.36
CA TRP A 31 -5.11 -8.11 -39.52
C TRP A 31 -3.70 -7.85 -38.97
N TRP A 32 -2.92 -8.90 -38.77
CA TRP A 32 -1.55 -8.85 -38.25
C TRP A 32 -0.47 -8.69 -39.33
N ARG A 33 -0.84 -8.78 -40.61
CA ARG A 33 0.11 -8.61 -41.72
C ARG A 33 0.53 -7.16 -41.95
N ARG A 34 -0.20 -6.20 -41.39
CA ARG A 34 0.14 -4.77 -41.44
C ARG A 34 0.35 -4.28 -40.01
N PRO A 35 1.52 -3.72 -39.67
CA PRO A 35 1.74 -3.14 -38.34
C PRO A 35 0.82 -1.92 -38.21
N ASN A 36 -0.29 -2.09 -37.48
CA ASN A 36 -1.32 -1.07 -37.31
C ASN A 36 -1.28 -0.55 -35.87
N ALA A 37 -1.41 0.76 -35.66
CA ALA A 37 -1.46 1.36 -34.32
C ALA A 37 -2.53 0.71 -33.41
N ARG A 38 -3.62 0.21 -33.99
CA ARG A 38 -4.69 -0.52 -33.29
C ARG A 38 -4.21 -1.86 -32.72
N ALA A 39 -3.39 -2.60 -33.46
CA ALA A 39 -2.83 -3.87 -33.00
C ALA A 39 -1.82 -3.63 -31.86
N LEU A 40 -1.02 -2.57 -31.96
CA LEU A 40 -0.13 -2.12 -30.89
C LEU A 40 -0.94 -1.74 -29.63
N LEU A 41 -2.03 -1.00 -29.79
CA LEU A 41 -2.88 -0.57 -28.68
C LEU A 41 -3.52 -1.77 -27.97
N ILE A 42 -4.05 -2.75 -28.72
CA ILE A 42 -4.60 -4.00 -28.17
C ILE A 42 -3.54 -4.79 -27.38
N MET A 43 -2.32 -4.89 -27.91
CA MET A 43 -1.21 -5.58 -27.24
C MET A 43 -0.82 -4.89 -25.92
N VAL A 44 -0.66 -3.57 -25.95
CA VAL A 44 -0.26 -2.79 -24.76
C VAL A 44 -1.36 -2.84 -23.70
N VAL A 45 -2.62 -2.62 -24.08
CA VAL A 45 -3.74 -2.64 -23.13
C VAL A 45 -4.01 -4.04 -22.60
N GLY A 46 -3.92 -5.07 -23.44
CA GLY A 46 -4.09 -6.46 -23.02
C GLY A 46 -2.99 -6.91 -22.06
N ALA A 47 -1.72 -6.67 -22.41
CA ALA A 47 -0.59 -7.04 -21.55
C ALA A 47 -0.64 -6.30 -20.21
N TRP A 48 -1.04 -5.02 -20.20
CA TRP A 48 -1.20 -4.24 -18.97
C TRP A 48 -2.38 -4.72 -18.13
N GLY A 49 -3.55 -4.96 -18.75
CA GLY A 49 -4.75 -5.43 -18.06
C GLY A 49 -4.60 -6.85 -17.48
N PHE A 50 -4.20 -7.83 -18.29
CA PHE A 50 -4.01 -9.20 -17.83
C PHE A 50 -2.81 -9.34 -16.88
N GLY A 51 -1.70 -8.63 -17.14
CA GLY A 51 -0.56 -8.59 -16.23
C GLY A 51 -0.92 -8.02 -14.87
N SER A 52 -1.69 -6.91 -14.85
CA SER A 52 -2.17 -6.30 -13.60
C SER A 52 -3.16 -7.22 -12.86
N LEU A 53 -4.02 -7.95 -13.57
CA LEU A 53 -4.97 -8.88 -12.96
C LEU A 53 -4.26 -10.09 -12.32
N ILE A 54 -3.26 -10.66 -12.99
CA ILE A 54 -2.45 -11.76 -12.45
C ILE A 54 -1.67 -11.28 -11.23
N LEU A 55 -1.05 -10.09 -11.30
CA LEU A 55 -0.34 -9.51 -10.16
C LEU A 55 -1.29 -9.27 -8.98
N TYR A 56 -2.49 -8.76 -9.24
CA TYR A 56 -3.53 -8.58 -8.23
C TYR A 56 -4.05 -9.91 -7.66
N ALA A 57 -4.15 -10.98 -8.44
CA ALA A 57 -4.57 -12.28 -7.93
C ALA A 57 -3.47 -12.96 -7.09
N THR A 58 -2.20 -12.74 -7.43
CA THR A 58 -1.04 -13.34 -6.74
C THR A 58 -0.56 -12.54 -5.53
N HIS A 59 -0.77 -11.22 -5.54
CA HIS A 59 -0.41 -10.28 -4.45
C HIS A 59 -1.64 -9.57 -3.88
N GLY A 60 -2.83 -10.09 -4.19
CA GLY A 60 -4.09 -9.60 -3.64
C GLY A 60 -4.01 -9.60 -2.13
N PRO A 61 -4.77 -8.71 -1.47
CA PRO A 61 -4.65 -8.53 -0.04
C PRO A 61 -4.81 -9.92 0.59
N ALA A 62 -3.76 -10.39 1.27
CA ALA A 62 -3.89 -11.49 2.18
C ALA A 62 -5.03 -11.05 3.10
N ALA A 63 -6.22 -11.61 2.90
CA ALA A 63 -7.28 -11.51 3.87
C ALA A 63 -6.62 -12.05 5.13
N ALA A 64 -6.32 -11.15 6.06
CA ALA A 64 -5.68 -11.52 7.30
C ALA A 64 -6.58 -12.56 7.95
N THR A 65 -6.21 -13.83 7.80
CA THR A 65 -6.69 -14.89 8.67
C THR A 65 -6.10 -14.51 10.01
N ASN A 66 -6.85 -13.70 10.77
CA ASN A 66 -6.63 -13.48 12.18
C ASN A 66 -6.84 -14.82 12.87
N ILE A 67 -5.80 -15.64 12.89
CA ILE A 67 -5.69 -16.74 13.83
C ILE A 67 -5.46 -16.04 15.16
N ALA A 68 -6.51 -15.94 15.96
CA ALA A 68 -6.46 -15.40 17.30
C ALA A 68 -5.34 -16.11 18.08
N SER A 69 -4.27 -15.38 18.37
CA SER A 69 -3.28 -15.80 19.36
C SER A 69 -3.90 -15.63 20.75
N PRO A 70 -3.76 -16.59 21.67
CA PRO A 70 -4.33 -16.46 23.01
C PRO A 70 -3.57 -15.35 23.75
N ALA A 71 -4.33 -14.41 24.32
CA ALA A 71 -3.81 -13.32 25.12
C ALA A 71 -3.00 -13.85 26.32
N PRO A 72 -1.76 -13.39 26.55
CA PRO A 72 -1.11 -13.58 27.83
C PRO A 72 -1.72 -12.61 28.85
N ALA A 73 -2.01 -13.11 30.05
CA ALA A 73 -2.55 -12.35 31.16
C ALA A 73 -1.63 -11.17 31.55
N PRO A 74 -2.19 -10.05 32.06
CA PRO A 74 -1.43 -8.86 32.40
C PRO A 74 -0.58 -9.05 33.67
N PRO A 75 0.73 -8.70 33.67
CA PRO A 75 1.47 -8.44 34.90
C PRO A 75 1.24 -7.00 35.41
N PRO A 76 1.50 -6.73 36.71
CA PRO A 76 1.03 -5.53 37.40
C PRO A 76 1.80 -4.26 37.01
N ILE A 77 1.05 -3.16 37.08
CA ILE A 77 1.44 -1.76 36.88
C ILE A 77 2.54 -1.35 37.87
N ILE A 78 3.67 -0.84 37.36
CA ILE A 78 4.64 -0.09 38.17
C ILE A 78 4.84 1.27 37.52
N ASN A 79 4.32 2.30 38.18
CA ASN A 79 4.60 3.70 37.86
C ASN A 79 6.09 3.98 38.09
N ALA A 80 6.78 4.43 37.05
CA ALA A 80 8.06 5.13 37.18
C ALA A 80 7.95 6.47 36.44
N ALA A 81 7.71 7.52 37.20
CA ALA A 81 7.81 8.90 36.72
C ALA A 81 9.26 9.38 36.77
N ALA A 82 9.53 10.38 35.93
CA ALA A 82 10.69 11.28 35.89
C ALA A 82 11.93 10.81 35.11
N ASN A 83 12.04 11.28 33.86
CA ASN A 83 13.03 12.32 33.57
C ASN A 83 12.62 13.17 32.36
N ALA A 84 12.75 14.48 32.51
CA ALA A 84 12.26 15.51 31.61
C ALA A 84 13.15 15.74 30.39
N ALA A 85 12.52 15.84 29.21
CA ALA A 85 12.94 16.63 28.06
C ALA A 85 11.66 17.06 27.32
N PRO A 86 11.55 18.29 26.79
CA PRO A 86 10.36 18.72 26.07
C PRO A 86 10.39 18.10 24.67
N ALA A 87 9.49 17.15 24.41
CA ALA A 87 9.24 16.60 23.09
C ALA A 87 7.73 16.69 22.83
N ASP A 88 7.27 17.86 22.39
CA ASP A 88 5.86 18.15 22.11
C ASP A 88 5.29 17.41 20.86
N ASP A 89 6.09 16.57 20.22
CA ASP A 89 5.74 15.85 18.99
C ASP A 89 5.75 14.33 19.14
N ALA A 90 5.66 13.75 20.34
CA ALA A 90 5.50 12.29 20.45
C ALA A 90 4.07 11.87 20.01
N PRO A 91 3.91 10.77 19.23
CA PRO A 91 2.59 10.27 18.86
C PRO A 91 1.87 9.75 20.10
N THR A 92 1.04 10.58 20.71
CA THR A 92 0.09 10.10 21.72
C THR A 92 -0.90 9.18 21.03
N ALA A 93 -0.80 7.87 21.30
CA ALA A 93 -1.71 6.87 20.77
C ALA A 93 -3.16 7.30 21.06
N GLY A 94 -4.01 7.31 20.03
CA GLY A 94 -5.42 7.66 20.14
C GLY A 94 -5.77 9.13 19.90
N GLN A 95 -4.81 10.06 19.90
CA GLN A 95 -5.08 11.45 19.52
C GLN A 95 -5.18 11.57 17.99
N ALA A 96 -6.23 12.22 17.47
CA ALA A 96 -6.36 12.40 16.03
C ALA A 96 -5.49 13.55 15.51
N PHE A 97 -4.95 13.38 14.30
CA PHE A 97 -4.15 14.37 13.58
C PHE A 97 -4.76 14.61 12.19
N HIS A 98 -4.65 15.84 11.70
CA HIS A 98 -4.99 16.16 10.31
C HIS A 98 -3.77 15.98 9.42
N VAL A 99 -4.05 15.47 8.23
CA VAL A 99 -3.08 15.38 7.14
C VAL A 99 -2.98 16.73 6.43
N HIS A 100 -1.82 17.38 6.47
CA HIS A 100 -1.65 18.72 5.89
C HIS A 100 -1.58 18.72 4.35
N ARG A 101 -1.02 17.66 3.76
CA ARG A 101 -0.94 17.40 2.30
C ARG A 101 -1.10 15.92 2.04
N ASP A 102 -1.48 15.56 0.82
CA ASP A 102 -1.62 14.16 0.40
C ASP A 102 -0.47 13.29 0.90
N LEU A 103 -0.81 12.34 1.75
CA LEU A 103 0.13 11.59 2.56
C LEU A 103 0.14 10.13 2.14
N ASN A 104 1.30 9.68 1.69
CA ASN A 104 1.49 8.29 1.30
C ASN A 104 1.56 7.40 2.55
N LEU A 105 0.67 6.42 2.61
CA LEU A 105 0.73 5.32 3.57
C LEU A 105 1.62 4.22 2.99
N ARG A 106 2.58 3.73 3.76
CA ARG A 106 3.59 2.76 3.32
C ARG A 106 3.60 1.49 4.15
N ALA A 107 4.14 0.41 3.59
CA ALA A 107 4.22 -0.89 4.26
C ALA A 107 5.26 -0.94 5.40
N ALA A 108 6.28 -0.08 5.34
CA ALA A 108 7.37 0.04 6.31
C ALA A 108 7.86 1.51 6.37
N PRO A 109 8.66 1.90 7.40
CA PRO A 109 9.31 3.20 7.45
C PRO A 109 10.15 3.48 6.19
N GLY A 110 10.18 4.74 5.77
CA GLY A 110 11.09 5.23 4.73
C GLY A 110 10.48 5.40 3.34
N VAL A 111 11.04 6.33 2.57
CA VAL A 111 10.58 6.68 1.21
C VAL A 111 10.81 5.58 0.17
N HIS A 112 11.68 4.62 0.45
CA HIS A 112 11.94 3.44 -0.36
C HIS A 112 10.90 2.31 -0.19
N SER A 113 10.07 2.36 0.86
CA SER A 113 9.09 1.31 1.16
C SER A 113 7.90 1.37 0.21
N ALA A 114 7.26 0.23 -0.10
CA ALA A 114 6.11 0.20 -0.99
C ALA A 114 4.96 1.09 -0.45
N ARG A 115 4.35 1.88 -1.33
CA ARG A 115 3.15 2.66 -1.02
C ARG A 115 1.93 1.74 -1.07
N VAL A 116 1.19 1.67 0.04
CA VAL A 116 -0.03 0.87 0.17
C VAL A 116 -1.29 1.69 -0.07
N ALA A 117 -1.27 2.98 0.27
CA ALA A 117 -2.38 3.90 0.01
C ALA A 117 -1.94 5.37 0.01
N THR A 118 -2.86 6.27 -0.32
CA THR A 118 -2.67 7.72 -0.17
C THR A 118 -3.86 8.28 0.62
N VAL A 119 -3.56 9.04 1.67
CA VAL A 119 -4.54 9.74 2.51
C VAL A 119 -4.62 11.18 2.03
N GLN A 120 -5.82 11.67 1.78
CA GLN A 120 -6.03 13.03 1.25
C GLN A 120 -5.72 14.10 2.29
N ALA A 121 -5.28 15.27 1.83
CA ALA A 121 -5.18 16.46 2.68
C ALA A 121 -6.50 16.75 3.41
N GLY A 122 -6.41 17.16 4.67
CA GLY A 122 -7.52 17.42 5.59
C GLY A 122 -8.06 16.19 6.32
N ALA A 123 -7.75 14.98 5.87
CA ALA A 123 -8.24 13.76 6.51
C ALA A 123 -7.71 13.60 7.94
N LEU A 124 -8.55 13.04 8.81
CA LEU A 124 -8.19 12.66 10.18
C LEU A 124 -7.54 11.27 10.20
N VAL A 125 -6.44 11.15 10.92
CA VAL A 125 -5.72 9.90 11.14
C VAL A 125 -5.38 9.75 12.62
N THR A 126 -5.30 8.52 13.10
CA THR A 126 -4.96 8.22 14.49
C THR A 126 -3.62 7.46 14.54
N PRO A 127 -2.57 8.00 15.17
CA PRO A 127 -1.34 7.26 15.42
C PRO A 127 -1.62 6.06 16.34
N THR A 128 -0.97 4.93 16.06
CA THR A 128 -1.05 3.72 16.90
C THR A 128 -0.12 3.78 18.12
N GLY A 129 0.76 4.79 18.18
CA GLY A 129 1.83 4.92 19.16
C GLY A 129 3.16 4.26 18.73
N VAL A 130 3.17 3.54 17.60
CA VAL A 130 4.39 2.95 17.05
C VAL A 130 5.08 3.95 16.12
N HIS A 131 6.39 4.15 16.30
CA HIS A 131 7.19 5.05 15.48
C HIS A 131 8.63 4.54 15.26
N ASP A 132 9.25 4.99 14.17
CA ASP A 132 10.65 4.79 13.81
C ASP A 132 11.18 6.12 13.21
N GLY A 133 11.90 6.89 14.03
CA GLY A 133 12.24 8.28 13.73
C GLY A 133 11.01 9.11 13.37
N ASP A 134 11.04 9.77 12.22
CA ASP A 134 9.94 10.60 11.68
C ASP A 134 8.82 9.78 11.01
N TRP A 135 8.86 8.44 11.07
CA TRP A 135 7.84 7.58 10.50
C TRP A 135 6.93 7.04 11.58
N TRP A 136 5.65 7.40 11.51
CA TRP A 136 4.65 6.96 12.46
C TRP A 136 3.72 5.96 11.80
N GLN A 137 3.38 4.92 12.55
CA GLN A 137 2.30 4.05 12.15
C GLN A 137 0.97 4.72 12.51
N ILE A 138 0.12 4.86 11.50
CA ILE A 138 -1.21 5.45 11.63
C ILE A 138 -2.29 4.43 11.25
N LYS A 139 -3.47 4.65 11.79
CA LYS A 139 -4.73 4.01 11.42
C LYS A 139 -5.65 5.06 10.81
N THR A 140 -6.28 4.72 9.69
CA THR A 140 -7.22 5.59 8.98
C THR A 140 -8.27 4.77 8.23
N THR A 141 -9.33 5.41 7.76
CA THR A 141 -10.37 4.77 6.97
C THR A 141 -10.29 5.27 5.53
N ILE A 142 -10.05 4.35 4.59
CA ILE A 142 -9.96 4.64 3.16
C ILE A 142 -11.07 3.87 2.46
N ASN A 143 -11.97 4.59 1.76
CA ASN A 143 -13.12 4.00 1.08
C ASN A 143 -13.99 3.12 2.00
N GLY A 144 -14.17 3.53 3.26
CA GLY A 144 -14.99 2.80 4.24
C GLY A 144 -14.33 1.56 4.86
N ARG A 145 -13.05 1.29 4.57
CA ARG A 145 -12.28 0.21 5.21
C ARG A 145 -11.16 0.79 6.06
N GLU A 146 -10.96 0.22 7.24
CA GLU A 146 -9.80 0.54 8.06
C GLU A 146 -8.51 0.07 7.37
N ALA A 147 -7.51 0.95 7.34
CA ALA A 147 -6.18 0.70 6.84
C ALA A 147 -5.16 1.20 7.85
N SER A 148 -4.05 0.48 7.97
CA SER A 148 -2.91 0.87 8.78
C SER A 148 -1.62 0.85 7.96
N GLY A 149 -0.66 1.67 8.36
CA GLY A 149 0.64 1.72 7.71
C GLY A 149 1.49 2.90 8.19
N TRP A 150 2.65 3.04 7.58
CA TRP A 150 3.66 4.02 7.96
C TRP A 150 3.53 5.30 7.15
N ALA A 151 3.55 6.44 7.84
CA ALA A 151 3.47 7.76 7.24
C ALA A 151 4.50 8.68 7.90
N SER A 152 4.97 9.69 7.16
CA SER A 152 5.90 10.67 7.73
C SER A 152 5.14 11.67 8.62
N SER A 153 5.60 11.81 9.86
CA SER A 153 5.03 12.68 10.89
C SER A 153 5.07 14.16 10.50
N LEU A 154 6.00 14.56 9.64
CA LEU A 154 6.16 15.92 9.13
C LEU A 154 4.89 16.48 8.47
N TRP A 155 4.03 15.59 7.97
CA TRP A 155 2.77 15.94 7.30
C TRP A 155 1.54 15.85 8.19
N LEU A 156 1.72 15.48 9.47
CA LEU A 156 0.66 15.41 10.47
C LEU A 156 0.63 16.71 11.28
N ARG A 157 -0.58 17.20 11.57
CA ARG A 157 -0.83 18.36 12.42
C ARG A 157 -1.86 18.00 13.47
N ARG A 158 -1.65 18.48 14.70
CA ARG A 158 -2.57 18.23 15.79
C ARG A 158 -3.92 18.85 15.45
N SER A 159 -5.02 18.12 15.65
CA SER A 159 -6.36 18.67 15.44
C SER A 159 -6.68 19.70 16.52
N GLY A 160 -6.81 20.97 16.14
CA GLY A 160 -7.19 22.07 17.05
C GLY A 160 -6.14 23.16 17.27
N GLU A 161 -5.09 23.22 16.45
CA GLU A 161 -4.09 24.30 16.43
C GLU A 161 -4.18 25.12 15.15
#